data_AF-A0A2S6NG46-F1
#
_entry.id   AF-A0A2S6NG46-F1
#
_cell.length_a   1.000
_cell.length_b   1.000
_cell.length_c   1.000
_cell.angle_alpha   90.00
_cell.angle_beta   90.00
_cell.angle_gamma   90.00
#
_symmetry.space_group_name_H-M   'P 1'
#
loop_
_entity.id
_entity.type
_entity.pdbx_description
1 polymer ?
#
loop_
_entity_poly.entity_id
_entity_poly.type
_entity_poly.pdbx_seq_one_letter_code
_entity_poly.pdbx_strand_id
1 'polypeptide(L)'
;MNAYLYGLLILSVVGSSAIVTYLISISRERLWLRSQKSEELYRRAEKTYVDGLSFFRTRYDMTQNKTFPRANDEMAALNENVSELNILVGLYFPALGPQLAAATNSLAVAFDRLRLAEASDLKNRERALDDLDLAVGGIREAFDHFKAAALSRGRIDRHKPAGAAAPRRASRAAIA
;
A
#
# COMPACT_ATOMS: atom_id res chain seq x y z
N MET A 1 25.56 36.44 42.72
CA MET A 1 25.95 35.63 41.53
C MET A 1 25.14 34.34 41.40
N ASN A 2 24.84 33.63 42.49
CA ASN A 2 24.11 32.35 42.44
C ASN A 2 22.65 32.42 41.93
N ALA A 3 21.92 33.51 42.21
CA ALA A 3 20.51 33.64 41.81
C ALA A 3 20.32 33.64 40.27
N TYR A 4 21.25 34.23 39.51
CA TYR A 4 21.22 34.21 38.05
C TYR A 4 21.50 32.82 37.47
N LEU A 5 22.37 32.04 38.11
CA LEU A 5 22.66 30.65 37.76
C LEU A 5 21.43 29.75 37.99
N TYR A 6 20.73 29.93 39.11
CA TYR A 6 19.48 29.21 39.38
C TYR A 6 18.35 29.61 38.41
N GLY A 7 18.23 30.89 38.08
CA GLY A 7 17.26 31.37 37.08
C GLY A 7 17.49 30.79 35.68
N LEU A 8 18.76 30.71 35.23
CA LEU A 8 19.14 30.08 33.97
C LEU A 8 18.88 28.57 33.94
N LEU A 9 19.12 27.88 35.06
CA LEU A 9 18.83 26.45 35.20
C LEU A 9 17.32 26.14 35.14
N ILE A 10 16.49 26.96 35.78
CA ILE A 10 15.04 26.80 35.73
C ILE A 10 14.52 27.04 34.30
N LEU A 11 15.01 28.09 33.62
CA LEU A 11 14.64 28.37 32.24
C LEU A 11 15.07 27.25 31.28
N SER A 12 16.25 26.65 31.46
CA SER A 12 16.71 25.56 30.60
C SER A 12 15.91 24.27 30.82
N VAL A 13 15.54 23.95 32.06
CA VAL A 13 14.70 22.78 32.39
C VAL A 13 13.27 22.95 31.89
N VAL A 14 12.66 24.13 32.08
CA VAL A 14 11.30 24.40 31.60
C VAL A 14 11.26 24.44 30.07
N GLY A 15 12.26 25.07 29.43
CA GLY A 15 12.39 25.13 27.97
C GLY A 15 12.59 23.74 27.35
N SER A 16 13.48 22.92 27.92
CA SER A 16 13.70 21.56 27.43
C SER A 16 12.48 20.66 27.63
N SER A 17 11.76 20.78 28.75
CA SER A 17 10.50 20.06 28.99
C SER A 17 9.41 20.42 27.96
N ALA A 18 9.25 21.71 27.65
CA ALA A 18 8.28 22.17 26.65
C ALA A 18 8.61 21.64 25.25
N ILE A 19 9.89 21.66 24.86
CA ILE A 19 10.35 21.12 23.56
C ILE A 19 10.12 19.61 23.47
N VAL A 20 10.45 18.85 24.52
CA VAL A 20 10.23 17.40 24.55
C VAL A 20 8.74 17.08 24.45
N THR A 21 7.90 17.80 25.19
CA THR A 21 6.45 17.62 25.15
C THR A 21 5.88 17.92 23.76
N TYR A 22 6.36 18.99 23.13
CA TYR A 22 5.99 19.36 21.75
C TYR A 22 6.40 18.29 20.73
N LEU A 23 7.63 17.78 20.82
CA LEU A 23 8.12 16.71 19.95
C LEU A 23 7.34 15.40 20.13
N ILE A 24 6.99 15.06 21.37
CA ILE A 24 6.12 13.90 21.67
C ILE A 24 4.75 14.09 21.02
N SER A 25 4.13 15.28 21.16
CA SER A 25 2.84 15.57 20.54
C SER A 25 2.89 15.42 19.02
N ILE A 26 3.87 16.05 18.36
CA ILE A 26 4.05 15.95 16.91
C ILE A 26 4.28 14.51 16.47
N SER A 27 5.09 13.75 17.20
CA SER A 27 5.36 12.36 16.85
C SER A 27 4.08 11.52 16.91
N ARG A 28 3.23 11.76 17.91
CA ARG A 28 1.95 11.06 18.09
C ARG A 28 0.96 11.43 16.99
N GLU A 29 0.85 12.72 16.65
CA GLU A 29 0.01 13.22 15.56
C GLU A 29 0.45 12.65 14.21
N ARG A 30 1.75 12.64 13.92
CA ARG A 30 2.30 12.05 12.69
C ARG A 30 2.03 10.55 12.59
N LEU A 31 2.19 9.82 13.70
CA LEU A 31 1.90 8.38 13.74
C LEU A 31 0.40 8.08 13.58
N TRP A 32 -0.45 8.89 14.21
CA TRP A 32 -1.90 8.77 14.07
C TRP A 32 -2.34 9.05 12.64
N LEU A 33 -1.86 10.14 12.03
CA LEU A 33 -2.16 10.49 10.64
C LEU A 33 -1.66 9.42 9.67
N ARG A 34 -0.47 8.86 9.91
CA ARG A 34 0.08 7.77 9.10
C ARG A 34 -0.75 6.49 9.22
N SER A 35 -1.22 6.14 10.42
CA SER A 35 -2.12 5.00 10.63
C SER A 35 -3.44 5.22 9.88
N GLN A 36 -4.07 6.38 10.03
CA GLN A 36 -5.32 6.71 9.35
C GLN A 36 -5.17 6.66 7.83
N LYS A 37 -4.09 7.24 7.29
CA LYS A 37 -3.81 7.24 5.84
C LYS A 37 -3.47 5.86 5.30
N SER A 38 -2.85 4.99 6.10
CA SER A 38 -2.58 3.61 5.69
C SER A 38 -3.85 2.78 5.61
N GLU A 39 -4.81 3.03 6.51
CA GLU A 39 -6.12 2.36 6.47
C GLU A 39 -6.96 2.88 5.31
N GLU A 40 -6.94 4.19 5.06
CA GLU A 40 -7.56 4.77 3.86
C GLU A 40 -6.98 4.16 2.58
N LEU A 41 -5.64 4.03 2.50
CA LEU A 41 -4.97 3.40 1.38
C LEU A 41 -5.39 1.93 1.20
N TYR A 42 -5.46 1.16 2.29
CA TYR A 42 -5.90 -0.23 2.26
C TYR A 42 -7.35 -0.35 1.75
N ARG A 43 -8.28 0.43 2.31
CA ARG A 43 -9.70 0.38 1.92
C ARG A 43 -9.89 0.77 0.47
N ARG A 44 -9.17 1.79 -0.01
CA ARG A 44 -9.22 2.16 -1.43
C ARG A 44 -8.61 1.08 -2.32
N ALA A 45 -7.48 0.49 -1.94
CA ALA A 45 -6.87 -0.60 -2.69
C ALA A 45 -7.82 -1.81 -2.81
N GLU A 46 -8.52 -2.13 -1.72
CA GLU A 46 -9.54 -3.17 -1.71
C GLU A 46 -10.74 -2.82 -2.59
N LYS A 47 -11.23 -1.57 -2.51
CA LYS A 47 -12.29 -1.08 -3.40
C LYS A 47 -11.89 -1.19 -4.87
N THR A 48 -10.72 -0.69 -5.27
CA THR A 48 -10.20 -0.78 -6.64
C THR A 48 -10.10 -2.23 -7.12
N TYR A 49 -9.64 -3.13 -6.25
CA TYR A 49 -9.56 -4.56 -6.56
C TYR A 49 -10.95 -5.18 -6.79
N VAL A 50 -11.90 -4.92 -5.88
CA VAL A 50 -13.27 -5.44 -5.99
C VAL A 50 -13.98 -4.88 -7.23
N ASP A 51 -13.86 -3.56 -7.46
CA ASP A 51 -14.44 -2.89 -8.61
C ASP A 51 -13.84 -3.45 -9.91
N GLY A 52 -12.52 -3.61 -9.99
CA GLY A 52 -11.83 -4.20 -11.13
C GLY A 52 -12.28 -5.64 -11.41
N LEU A 53 -12.36 -6.50 -10.38
CA LEU A 53 -12.88 -7.86 -10.55
C LEU A 53 -14.35 -7.88 -10.96
N SER A 54 -15.17 -6.99 -10.41
CA SER A 54 -16.58 -6.90 -10.78
C SER A 54 -16.75 -6.48 -12.24
N PHE A 55 -15.88 -5.59 -12.74
CA PHE A 55 -15.84 -5.19 -14.14
C PHE A 55 -15.51 -6.38 -15.04
N PHE A 56 -14.43 -7.12 -14.74
CA PHE A 56 -14.08 -8.30 -15.53
C PHE A 56 -15.18 -9.36 -15.46
N ARG A 57 -15.78 -9.61 -14.30
CA ARG A 57 -16.89 -10.57 -14.16
C ARG A 57 -18.14 -10.17 -14.93
N THR A 58 -18.55 -8.90 -14.86
CA THR A 58 -19.74 -8.38 -15.56
C THR A 58 -19.55 -8.45 -17.08
N ARG A 59 -18.32 -8.21 -17.54
CA ARG A 59 -17.96 -8.27 -18.96
C ARG A 59 -17.75 -9.70 -19.47
N TYR A 60 -17.52 -10.65 -18.56
CA TYR A 60 -17.28 -12.06 -18.82
C TYR A 60 -18.23 -13.00 -18.05
N ASP A 61 -19.52 -12.70 -18.08
CA ASP A 61 -20.53 -13.72 -17.79
C ASP A 61 -20.47 -14.75 -18.94
N MET A 62 -19.74 -15.85 -18.71
CA MET A 62 -19.27 -16.85 -19.68
C MET A 62 -20.36 -17.52 -20.55
N THR A 63 -21.61 -17.08 -20.47
CA THR A 63 -22.75 -17.70 -21.14
C THR A 63 -23.44 -16.81 -22.18
N GLN A 64 -23.24 -15.48 -22.19
CA GLN A 64 -24.21 -14.61 -22.90
C GLN A 64 -23.74 -13.73 -24.06
N ASN A 65 -22.46 -13.76 -24.44
CA ASN A 65 -22.01 -13.22 -25.74
C ASN A 65 -22.54 -11.79 -26.06
N LYS A 66 -22.71 -10.95 -25.05
CA LYS A 66 -23.23 -9.57 -25.16
C LYS A 66 -22.36 -8.61 -24.37
N THR A 67 -21.79 -7.65 -25.07
CA THR A 67 -21.11 -6.48 -24.50
C THR A 67 -22.16 -5.47 -24.04
N PHE A 68 -22.10 -5.05 -22.78
CA PHE A 68 -23.06 -4.08 -22.22
C PHE A 68 -22.58 -2.63 -22.36
N PRO A 69 -23.48 -1.67 -22.67
CA PRO A 69 -23.14 -0.26 -22.87
C PRO A 69 -22.73 0.51 -21.58
N ARG A 70 -22.74 -0.12 -20.40
CA ARG A 70 -22.29 0.49 -19.12
C ARG A 70 -20.78 0.45 -18.88
N ALA A 71 -20.02 -0.17 -19.78
CA ALA A 71 -18.59 -0.38 -19.59
C ALA A 71 -17.75 0.89 -19.49
N ASN A 72 -18.17 2.00 -20.08
CA ASN A 72 -17.38 3.25 -20.08
C ASN A 72 -17.42 3.95 -18.72
N ASP A 73 -18.56 3.93 -18.03
CA ASP A 73 -18.72 4.57 -16.72
C ASP A 73 -17.94 3.80 -15.64
N GLU A 74 -17.98 2.46 -15.70
CA GLU A 74 -17.22 1.58 -14.79
C GLU A 74 -15.70 1.72 -14.99
N MET A 75 -15.25 1.86 -16.24
CA MET A 75 -13.84 2.10 -16.55
C MET A 75 -13.38 3.47 -16.06
N ALA A 76 -14.21 4.50 -16.19
CA ALA A 76 -13.93 5.84 -15.68
C ALA A 76 -13.78 5.82 -14.15
N ALA A 77 -14.69 5.15 -13.44
CA ALA A 77 -14.63 4.99 -11.99
C ALA A 77 -13.37 4.22 -11.54
N LEU A 78 -12.96 3.18 -12.28
CA LEU A 78 -11.74 2.44 -11.97
C LEU A 78 -10.49 3.31 -12.17
N ASN A 79 -10.44 4.09 -13.26
CA ASN A 79 -9.34 5.02 -13.50
C ASN A 79 -9.26 6.11 -12.43
N GLU A 80 -10.40 6.63 -11.97
CA GLU A 80 -10.46 7.55 -10.84
C GLU A 80 -9.87 6.90 -9.60
N ASN A 81 -10.34 5.71 -9.20
CA ASN A 81 -9.82 4.96 -8.06
C ASN A 81 -8.29 4.73 -8.16
N VAL A 82 -7.76 4.40 -9.35
CA VAL A 82 -6.31 4.21 -9.57
C VAL A 82 -5.54 5.53 -9.45
N SER A 83 -6.08 6.63 -9.96
CA SER A 83 -5.47 7.96 -9.84
C SER A 83 -5.38 8.40 -8.37
N GLU A 84 -6.42 8.12 -7.58
CA GLU A 84 -6.45 8.43 -6.16
C GLU A 84 -5.43 7.59 -5.37
N LEU A 85 -5.26 6.31 -5.72
CA LEU A 85 -4.20 5.47 -5.14
C LEU A 85 -2.80 6.04 -5.45
N ASN A 86 -2.56 6.47 -6.68
CA ASN A 86 -1.30 7.13 -7.07
C ASN A 86 -1.05 8.40 -6.26
N ILE A 87 -2.07 9.22 -6.04
CA ILE A 87 -1.97 10.44 -5.22
C ILE A 87 -1.66 10.08 -3.76
N LEU A 88 -2.39 9.12 -3.17
CA LEU A 88 -2.17 8.71 -1.79
C LEU A 88 -0.77 8.11 -1.57
N VAL A 89 -0.31 7.27 -2.49
CA VAL A 89 1.05 6.71 -2.44
C VAL A 89 2.10 7.80 -2.64
N GLY A 90 1.91 8.69 -3.61
CA GLY A 90 2.86 9.78 -3.88
C GLY A 90 3.02 10.76 -2.72
N LEU A 91 1.91 11.11 -2.05
CA LEU A 91 1.92 12.10 -0.96
C LEU A 91 2.33 11.50 0.40
N TYR A 92 1.85 10.29 0.72
CA TYR A 92 1.96 9.75 2.09
C TYR A 92 2.87 8.53 2.21
N PHE A 93 3.05 7.75 1.13
CA PHE A 93 3.77 6.47 1.18
C PHE A 93 4.63 6.21 -0.07
N PRO A 94 5.57 7.09 -0.45
CA PRO A 94 6.31 6.98 -1.71
C PRO A 94 7.08 5.66 -1.85
N ALA A 95 7.47 5.05 -0.72
CA ALA A 95 8.11 3.74 -0.69
C ALA A 95 7.20 2.57 -1.14
N LEU A 96 5.89 2.80 -1.29
CA LEU A 96 4.93 1.84 -1.86
C LEU A 96 4.75 1.97 -3.38
N GLY A 97 5.45 2.93 -4.01
CA GLY A 97 5.40 3.16 -5.45
C GLY A 97 5.62 1.89 -6.29
N PRO A 98 6.65 1.06 -6.01
CA PRO A 98 6.88 -0.17 -6.76
C PRO A 98 5.73 -1.18 -6.65
N GLN A 99 5.13 -1.30 -5.46
CA GLN A 99 4.02 -2.22 -5.20
C GLN A 99 2.74 -1.73 -5.89
N LEU A 100 2.48 -0.42 -5.86
CA LEU A 100 1.36 0.16 -6.60
C LEU A 100 1.56 -0.01 -8.11
N ALA A 101 2.76 0.25 -8.63
CA ALA A 101 3.07 0.07 -10.05
C ALA A 101 2.88 -1.39 -10.50
N ALA A 102 3.26 -2.36 -9.67
CA ALA A 102 3.00 -3.78 -9.95
C ALA A 102 1.49 -4.08 -10.00
N ALA A 103 0.72 -3.57 -9.04
CA ALA A 103 -0.73 -3.73 -9.02
C ALA A 103 -1.42 -3.07 -10.23
N THR A 104 -1.05 -1.84 -10.59
CA THR A 104 -1.61 -1.16 -11.77
C THR A 104 -1.18 -1.82 -13.08
N ASN A 105 0.04 -2.35 -13.16
CA ASN A 105 0.49 -3.10 -14.33
C ASN A 105 -0.30 -4.41 -14.48
N SER A 106 -0.61 -5.11 -13.39
CA SER A 106 -1.45 -6.31 -13.45
C SER A 106 -2.85 -6.02 -14.01
N LEU A 107 -3.45 -4.89 -13.62
CA LEU A 107 -4.71 -4.41 -14.19
C LEU A 107 -4.57 -4.10 -15.68
N ALA A 108 -3.53 -3.37 -16.08
CA ALA A 108 -3.28 -3.03 -17.48
C ALA A 108 -3.13 -4.28 -18.35
N VAL A 109 -2.39 -5.28 -17.88
CA VAL A 109 -2.24 -6.56 -18.58
C VAL A 109 -3.59 -7.26 -18.74
N ALA A 110 -4.43 -7.30 -17.70
CA ALA A 110 -5.76 -7.89 -17.80
C ALA A 110 -6.66 -7.12 -18.78
N PHE A 111 -6.56 -5.78 -18.84
CA PHE A 111 -7.26 -4.98 -19.86
C PHE A 111 -6.79 -5.28 -21.27
N ASP A 112 -5.48 -5.45 -21.48
CA ASP A 112 -4.95 -5.81 -22.80
C ASP A 112 -5.39 -7.22 -23.20
N ARG A 113 -5.39 -8.18 -22.27
CA ARG A 113 -5.92 -9.54 -22.51
C ARG A 113 -7.41 -9.53 -22.82
N LEU A 114 -8.17 -8.68 -22.12
CA LEU A 114 -9.60 -8.50 -22.38
C LEU A 114 -9.83 -8.00 -23.82
N ARG A 115 -9.07 -6.98 -24.24
CA ARG A 115 -9.16 -6.44 -25.60
C ARG A 115 -8.78 -7.48 -26.66
N LEU A 116 -7.76 -8.31 -26.39
CA LEU A 116 -7.37 -9.41 -27.28
C LEU A 116 -8.46 -10.49 -27.36
N ALA A 117 -9.09 -10.83 -26.24
CA ALA A 117 -10.18 -11.79 -26.19
C ALA A 117 -11.42 -11.29 -26.94
N GLU A 118 -11.74 -9.99 -26.84
CA GLU A 118 -12.80 -9.34 -27.62
C GLU A 118 -12.53 -9.30 -29.13
N ALA A 119 -11.25 -9.15 -29.52
CA ALA A 119 -10.83 -9.09 -30.92
C ALA A 119 -10.57 -10.48 -31.54
N SER A 120 -10.59 -11.55 -30.75
CA SER A 120 -10.23 -12.89 -31.20
C SER A 120 -11.34 -13.60 -31.99
N ASP A 121 -10.95 -14.31 -33.04
CA ASP A 121 -11.85 -15.19 -33.79
C ASP A 121 -12.38 -16.33 -32.91
N LEU A 122 -13.57 -16.86 -33.24
CA LEU A 122 -14.23 -17.96 -32.51
C LEU A 122 -13.32 -19.16 -32.23
N LYS A 123 -12.36 -19.47 -33.11
CA LYS A 123 -11.41 -20.57 -32.97
C LYS A 123 -10.30 -20.31 -31.94
N ASN A 124 -9.93 -19.06 -31.72
CA ASN A 124 -8.88 -18.64 -30.79
C ASN A 124 -9.43 -18.03 -29.50
N ARG A 125 -10.74 -17.78 -29.46
CA ARG A 125 -11.39 -17.11 -28.35
C ARG A 125 -11.20 -17.84 -27.03
N GLU A 126 -11.38 -19.16 -27.00
CA GLU A 126 -11.20 -19.98 -25.79
C GLU A 126 -9.80 -19.79 -25.18
N ARG A 127 -8.74 -19.89 -25.98
CA ARG A 127 -7.36 -19.63 -25.52
C ARG A 127 -7.16 -18.19 -25.03
N ALA A 128 -7.78 -17.22 -25.69
CA ALA A 128 -7.71 -15.83 -25.24
C ALA A 128 -8.48 -15.61 -23.92
N LEU A 129 -9.51 -16.42 -23.64
CA LEU A 129 -10.21 -16.41 -22.35
C LEU A 129 -9.34 -17.01 -21.25
N ASP A 130 -8.67 -18.13 -21.53
CA ASP A 130 -7.75 -18.75 -20.58
C ASP A 130 -6.61 -17.79 -20.20
N ASP A 131 -6.04 -17.09 -21.19
CA ASP A 131 -5.03 -16.05 -20.98
C ASP A 131 -5.56 -14.87 -20.15
N LEU A 132 -6.83 -14.49 -20.33
CA LEU A 132 -7.48 -13.46 -19.53
C LEU A 132 -7.70 -13.93 -18.09
N ASP A 133 -8.15 -15.16 -17.88
CA ASP A 133 -8.36 -15.71 -16.52
C ASP A 133 -7.05 -15.78 -15.73
N LEU A 134 -5.95 -16.18 -16.39
CA LEU A 134 -4.61 -16.12 -15.81
C LEU A 134 -4.21 -14.68 -15.44
N ALA A 135 -4.49 -13.70 -16.30
CA ALA A 135 -4.20 -12.30 -16.02
C ALA A 135 -5.05 -11.74 -14.86
N VAL A 136 -6.33 -12.11 -14.78
CA VAL A 136 -7.23 -11.74 -13.69
C VAL A 136 -6.79 -12.38 -12.36
N GLY A 137 -6.29 -13.62 -12.40
CA GLY A 137 -5.64 -14.27 -11.25
C GLY A 137 -4.45 -13.47 -10.72
N GLY A 138 -3.62 -12.94 -11.62
CA GLY A 138 -2.46 -12.10 -11.28
C GLY A 138 -2.82 -10.77 -10.60
N ILE A 139 -3.99 -10.19 -10.88
CA ILE A 139 -4.48 -8.98 -10.20
C ILE A 139 -4.59 -9.22 -8.70
N ARG A 140 -5.15 -10.37 -8.31
CA ARG A 140 -5.37 -10.70 -6.88
C ARG A 140 -4.06 -10.71 -6.11
N GLU A 141 -3.06 -11.42 -6.61
CA GLU A 141 -1.75 -11.51 -5.96
C GLU A 141 -1.09 -10.14 -5.82
N ALA A 142 -1.10 -9.33 -6.89
CA ALA A 142 -0.50 -8.01 -6.89
C ALA A 142 -1.18 -7.05 -5.89
N PHE A 143 -2.52 -7.05 -5.83
CA PHE A 143 -3.27 -6.25 -4.87
C PHE A 143 -3.16 -6.76 -3.44
N ASP A 144 -3.08 -8.08 -3.21
CA ASP A 144 -2.86 -8.65 -1.88
C ASP A 144 -1.48 -8.26 -1.33
N HIS A 145 -0.44 -8.30 -2.17
CA HIS A 145 0.89 -7.79 -1.82
C HIS A 145 0.89 -6.29 -1.53
N PHE A 146 0.20 -5.48 -2.33
CA PHE A 146 0.08 -4.03 -2.12
C PHE A 146 -0.67 -3.71 -0.82
N LYS A 147 -1.81 -4.37 -0.56
CA LYS A 147 -2.60 -4.22 0.68
C LYS A 147 -1.79 -4.60 1.92
N ALA A 148 -1.06 -5.72 1.87
CA ALA A 148 -0.19 -6.13 2.97
C ALA A 148 0.93 -5.10 3.23
N ALA A 149 1.51 -4.55 2.15
CA ALA A 149 2.50 -3.49 2.23
C ALA A 149 1.92 -2.19 2.82
N ALA A 150 0.69 -1.81 2.47
CA ALA A 150 -0.01 -0.67 3.04
C ALA A 150 -0.19 -0.81 4.56
N LEU A 151 -0.67 -1.97 5.03
CA LEU A 151 -0.86 -2.23 6.45
C LEU A 151 0.45 -2.28 7.23
N SER A 152 1.50 -2.91 6.68
CA SER A 152 2.82 -2.96 7.34
C SER A 152 3.46 -1.58 7.48
N ARG A 153 3.25 -0.67 6.53
CA ARG A 153 3.74 0.72 6.59
C ARG A 153 2.93 1.61 7.53
N GLY A 154 1.69 1.23 7.80
CA GLY A 154 0.76 1.86 8.74
C GLY A 154 0.95 1.48 10.19
N ARG A 155 1.57 0.32 10.46
CA ARG A 155 1.85 -0.12 11.83
C ARG A 155 2.80 0.86 12.51
N ILE A 156 2.30 1.46 13.58
CA ILE A 156 3.11 2.00 14.66
C ILE A 156 3.74 0.77 15.31
N ASP A 157 5.02 0.49 15.07
CA ASP A 157 5.70 -0.68 15.65
C ASP A 157 5.48 -0.74 17.17
N ARG A 158 4.50 -1.54 17.61
CA ARG A 158 4.50 -2.14 18.92
C ARG A 158 5.54 -3.26 18.86
N HIS A 159 6.69 -2.99 19.47
CA HIS A 159 7.80 -3.92 19.75
C HIS A 159 8.86 -4.09 18.66
N LYS A 160 9.91 -3.29 18.79
CA LYS A 160 11.25 -3.86 18.95
C LYS A 160 11.80 -3.42 20.31
N PRO A 161 11.84 -4.28 21.35
CA PRO A 161 12.71 -3.99 22.47
C PRO A 161 14.14 -3.95 21.92
N ALA A 162 14.81 -2.82 22.12
CA ALA A 162 16.25 -2.73 21.99
C ALA A 162 16.86 -3.77 22.96
N GLY A 163 17.35 -4.88 22.44
CA GLY A 163 17.86 -5.95 23.30
C GLY A 163 18.09 -7.31 22.65
N ALA A 164 18.37 -7.38 21.34
CA ALA A 164 19.07 -8.55 20.81
C ALA A 164 20.56 -8.33 21.11
N ALA A 165 20.99 -8.81 22.28
CA ALA A 165 22.39 -8.90 22.66
C ALA A 165 23.19 -9.47 21.49
N ALA A 166 24.19 -8.72 21.04
CA ALA A 166 25.22 -9.26 20.17
C ALA A 166 25.77 -10.54 20.81
N PRO A 167 25.93 -11.64 20.07
CA PRO A 167 26.64 -12.80 20.61
C PRO A 167 28.06 -12.33 20.91
N ARG A 168 28.38 -12.20 22.20
CA ARG A 168 29.75 -12.05 22.69
C ARG A 168 30.52 -13.24 22.12
N ARG A 169 31.30 -12.99 21.08
CA ARG A 169 32.37 -13.90 20.62
C ARG A 169 33.19 -14.23 21.86
N ALA A 170 33.10 -15.47 22.32
CA ALA A 170 33.94 -15.99 23.37
C ALA A 170 35.40 -15.84 22.91
N SER A 171 36.17 -15.08 23.69
CA SER A 171 37.60 -14.91 23.53
C SER A 171 38.26 -16.28 23.61
N ARG A 172 38.75 -16.78 22.48
CA ARG A 172 39.58 -17.97 22.39
C ARG A 172 40.99 -17.60 22.85
N ALA A 173 41.18 -17.52 24.16
CA ALA A 173 42.48 -17.36 24.81
C ALA A 173 42.44 -18.08 26.16
N ALA A 174 42.61 -19.41 26.11
CA ALA A 174 43.09 -20.27 27.20
C ALA A 174 42.86 -21.73 26.78
N ILE A 175 43.74 -22.26 25.93
CA ILE A 175 44.11 -23.67 26.01
C ILE A 175 45.63 -23.63 26.13
N ALA A 176 46.06 -23.81 27.37
CA ALA A 176 47.40 -24.27 27.72
C ALA A 176 47.56 -25.73 27.30
#